data_AF-A0A924YMY1-F1
#
_entry.id   AF-A0A924YMY1-F1
#
_cell.length_a   1.000
_cell.length_b   1.000
_cell.length_c   1.000
_cell.angle_alpha   90.00
_cell.angle_beta   90.00
_cell.angle_gamma   90.00
#
_symmetry.space_group_name_H-M   'P 1'
#
loop_
_entity.id
_entity.type
_entity.pdbx_description
1 polymer ?
#
loop_
_entity_poly.entity_id
_entity_poly.type
_entity_poly.pdbx_seq_one_letter_code
_entity_poly.pdbx_strand_id
1 'polypeptide(L)'
;SATRSSCSASSERDALIDSLNTSGVGQTLGELQSLASGVEALTDNANGLYQSIGQTFTTPGGYELPRAEELYRKFAASQRATQNFESVYDDVSQRRGVLKGRIANTTQQLQTSTTDAETQKLAGVITGYNAELAAIDKEVDQALAESLVLDMQNQADREKQAQARKEERMAEFGEAMTNYSQTFRISDAPAVFPTK
;
A
#
# COMPACT_ATOMS: atom_id res chain seq x y z
N SER A 1 -14.09 -5.21 22.64
CA SER A 1 -12.71 -4.94 22.19
C SER A 1 -12.52 -4.61 20.72
N ALA A 2 -13.47 -4.87 19.80
CA ALA A 2 -13.26 -4.61 18.36
C ALA A 2 -13.18 -3.11 17.98
N THR A 3 -13.80 -2.22 18.77
CA THR A 3 -13.96 -0.79 18.41
C THR A 3 -12.71 0.08 18.65
N ARG A 4 -11.72 -0.39 19.44
CA ARG A 4 -10.47 0.36 19.67
C ARG A 4 -9.42 0.09 18.60
N SER A 5 -9.34 -1.15 18.07
CA SER A 5 -8.41 -1.47 16.98
C SER A 5 -8.75 -0.74 15.67
N SER A 6 -10.03 -0.54 15.35
CA SER A 6 -10.41 0.18 14.12
C SER A 6 -10.09 1.67 14.15
N CYS A 7 -10.02 2.27 15.35
CA CYS A 7 -9.72 3.69 15.52
C CYS A 7 -8.20 3.99 15.51
N SER A 8 -7.38 3.02 15.93
CA SER A 8 -5.91 3.06 15.84
C SER A 8 -5.48 2.98 14.37
N ALA A 9 -5.99 1.98 13.64
CA ALA A 9 -5.64 1.73 12.25
C ALA A 9 -5.98 2.91 11.32
N SER A 10 -7.08 3.62 11.57
CA SER A 10 -7.43 4.83 10.80
C SER A 10 -6.46 5.98 11.07
N SER A 11 -6.11 6.22 12.35
CA SER A 11 -5.18 7.27 12.75
C SER A 11 -3.77 7.04 12.20
N GLU A 12 -3.37 5.77 12.12
CA GLU A 12 -2.02 5.39 11.71
C GLU A 12 -1.86 5.47 10.18
N ARG A 13 -2.87 5.05 9.42
CA ARG A 13 -2.93 5.28 7.97
C ARG A 13 -2.86 6.78 7.64
N ASP A 14 -3.53 7.62 8.41
CA ASP A 14 -3.55 9.06 8.18
C ASP A 14 -2.16 9.69 8.43
N ALA A 15 -1.39 9.17 9.41
CA ALA A 15 0.00 9.57 9.62
C ALA A 15 0.94 9.17 8.47
N LEU A 16 0.76 7.98 7.87
CA LEU A 16 1.49 7.60 6.67
C LEU A 16 1.17 8.53 5.49
N ILE A 17 -0.12 8.87 5.33
CA ILE A 17 -0.59 9.77 4.29
C ILE A 17 0.06 11.17 4.42
N ASP A 18 0.14 11.71 5.63
CA ASP A 18 0.78 13.01 5.89
C ASP A 18 2.30 12.98 5.62
N SER A 19 2.97 11.87 5.97
CA SER A 19 4.39 11.64 5.64
C SER A 19 4.62 11.65 4.12
N LEU A 20 3.76 10.97 3.36
CA LEU A 20 3.83 10.89 1.89
C LEU A 20 3.55 12.24 1.21
N ASN A 21 2.72 13.11 1.80
CA ASN A 21 2.48 14.46 1.28
C ASN A 21 3.64 15.43 1.54
N THR A 22 4.55 15.10 2.47
CA THR A 22 5.65 15.96 2.90
C THR A 22 6.99 15.59 2.24
N SER A 23 7.16 14.34 1.79
CA SER A 23 8.41 13.86 1.20
C SER A 23 8.68 14.46 -0.19
N GLY A 24 9.65 15.38 -0.28
CA GLY A 24 10.15 15.94 -1.54
C GLY A 24 11.00 14.97 -2.38
N VAL A 25 11.14 13.71 -1.96
CA VAL A 25 11.99 12.68 -2.59
C VAL A 25 11.14 11.52 -3.17
N GLY A 26 9.84 11.45 -2.84
CA GLY A 26 8.91 10.43 -3.34
C GLY A 26 7.78 11.01 -4.21
N GLN A 27 6.96 10.12 -4.78
CA GLN A 27 5.72 10.53 -5.46
C GLN A 27 4.69 11.04 -4.44
N THR A 28 3.92 12.05 -4.82
CA THR A 28 2.84 12.59 -3.99
C THR A 28 1.66 11.62 -3.90
N LEU A 29 0.82 11.75 -2.86
CA LEU A 29 -0.39 10.93 -2.73
C LEU A 29 -1.31 11.03 -3.96
N GLY A 30 -1.46 12.23 -4.53
CA GLY A 30 -2.28 12.45 -5.71
C GLY A 30 -1.78 11.70 -6.94
N GLU A 31 -0.46 11.66 -7.14
CA GLU A 31 0.17 10.87 -8.21
C GLU A 31 -0.03 9.37 -7.98
N LEU A 32 0.22 8.89 -6.75
CA LEU A 32 0.04 7.48 -6.37
C LEU A 32 -1.40 7.01 -6.56
N GLN A 33 -2.38 7.85 -6.24
CA GLN A 33 -3.80 7.58 -6.45
C GLN A 33 -4.16 7.60 -7.94
N SER A 34 -3.62 8.55 -8.72
CA SER A 34 -3.89 8.64 -10.15
C SER A 34 -3.33 7.46 -10.95
N LEU A 35 -2.21 6.90 -10.49
CA LEU A 35 -1.54 5.75 -11.10
C LEU A 35 -2.13 4.41 -10.63
N ALA A 36 -2.96 4.40 -9.59
CA ALA A 36 -3.50 3.17 -9.00
C ALA A 36 -4.36 2.39 -10.00
N SER A 37 -3.96 1.14 -10.28
CA SER A 37 -4.67 0.22 -11.16
C SER A 37 -5.32 -0.93 -10.39
N GLY A 38 -6.62 -1.13 -10.56
CA GLY A 38 -7.34 -2.27 -9.97
C GLY A 38 -6.78 -3.63 -10.43
N VAL A 39 -6.32 -3.71 -11.68
CA VAL A 39 -5.69 -4.91 -12.25
C VAL A 39 -4.44 -5.31 -11.47
N GLU A 40 -3.59 -4.34 -11.14
CA GLU A 40 -2.38 -4.63 -10.37
C GLU A 40 -2.71 -5.22 -9.00
N ALA A 41 -3.67 -4.65 -8.28
CA ALA A 41 -4.09 -5.17 -6.97
C ALA A 41 -4.57 -6.63 -7.05
N LEU A 42 -5.24 -7.00 -8.15
CA LEU A 42 -5.76 -8.35 -8.37
C LEU A 42 -4.66 -9.37 -8.62
N THR A 43 -3.59 -8.98 -9.32
CA THR A 43 -2.46 -9.85 -9.64
C THR A 43 -1.38 -9.87 -8.57
N ASP A 44 -1.28 -8.81 -7.77
CA ASP A 44 -0.22 -8.65 -6.79
C ASP A 44 -0.28 -9.70 -5.67
N ASN A 45 0.90 -10.22 -5.35
CA ASN A 45 1.13 -11.22 -4.30
C ASN A 45 2.27 -10.82 -3.34
N ALA A 46 2.74 -9.57 -3.39
CA ALA A 46 3.91 -9.08 -2.64
C ALA A 46 5.09 -10.07 -2.60
N ASN A 47 5.61 -10.46 -3.77
CA ASN A 47 6.70 -11.42 -3.91
C ASN A 47 6.40 -12.81 -3.28
N GLY A 48 5.14 -13.22 -3.29
CA GLY A 48 4.69 -14.52 -2.76
C GLY A 48 4.28 -14.50 -1.29
N LEU A 49 4.26 -13.34 -0.63
CA LEU A 49 3.77 -13.20 0.74
C LEU A 49 2.25 -13.37 0.84
N TYR A 50 1.51 -12.93 -0.18
CA TYR A 50 0.05 -13.00 -0.23
C TYR A 50 -0.44 -13.89 -1.37
N GLN A 51 -1.70 -14.32 -1.29
CA GLN A 51 -2.33 -15.04 -2.40
C GLN A 51 -2.84 -14.06 -3.44
N SER A 52 -2.49 -14.30 -4.70
CA SER A 52 -3.08 -13.57 -5.82
C SER A 52 -4.56 -13.93 -5.97
N ILE A 53 -5.41 -12.94 -6.23
CA ILE A 53 -6.86 -13.12 -6.36
C ILE A 53 -7.25 -13.46 -7.81
N GLY A 54 -6.44 -13.03 -8.77
CA GLY A 54 -6.71 -13.19 -10.19
C GLY A 54 -7.75 -12.19 -10.71
N GLN A 55 -7.74 -11.97 -12.02
CA GLN A 55 -8.67 -11.03 -12.69
C GLN A 55 -10.05 -11.62 -12.93
N THR A 56 -10.17 -12.95 -12.87
CA THR A 56 -11.41 -13.69 -13.08
C THR A 56 -11.64 -14.65 -11.92
N PHE A 57 -12.88 -15.12 -11.78
CA PHE A 57 -13.25 -16.22 -10.91
C PHE A 57 -14.29 -17.10 -11.59
N THR A 58 -14.36 -18.37 -11.18
CA THR A 58 -15.31 -19.33 -11.72
C THR A 58 -16.51 -19.46 -10.79
N THR A 59 -17.72 -19.32 -11.33
CA THR A 59 -18.96 -19.57 -10.57
C THR A 59 -19.20 -21.07 -10.38
N PRO A 60 -20.07 -21.49 -9.44
CA PRO A 60 -20.40 -22.90 -9.25
C PRO A 60 -20.92 -23.60 -10.51
N GLY A 61 -21.59 -22.88 -11.41
CA GLY A 61 -22.03 -23.38 -12.72
C GLY A 61 -20.91 -23.55 -13.76
N GLY A 62 -19.67 -23.22 -13.43
CA GLY A 62 -18.51 -23.34 -14.32
C GLY A 62 -18.30 -22.13 -15.25
N TYR A 63 -19.02 -21.03 -15.05
CA TYR A 63 -18.84 -19.82 -15.84
C TYR A 63 -17.68 -18.99 -15.29
N GLU A 64 -16.81 -18.49 -16.17
CA GLU A 64 -15.75 -17.57 -15.80
C GLU A 64 -16.25 -16.13 -15.89
N LEU A 65 -16.15 -15.37 -14.80
CA LEU A 65 -16.57 -13.98 -14.70
C LEU A 65 -15.38 -13.06 -14.39
N PRO A 66 -15.27 -11.89 -15.04
CA PRO A 66 -14.29 -10.89 -14.68
C PRO A 66 -14.64 -10.22 -13.35
N ARG A 67 -13.63 -9.89 -12.55
CA ARG A 67 -13.78 -9.08 -11.36
C ARG A 67 -13.93 -7.60 -11.72
N ALA A 68 -14.68 -6.86 -10.90
CA ALA A 68 -14.88 -5.43 -11.10
C ALA A 68 -13.64 -4.67 -10.61
N GLU A 69 -12.67 -4.44 -11.49
CA GLU A 69 -11.37 -3.80 -11.20
C GLU A 69 -11.48 -2.53 -10.35
N GLU A 70 -12.51 -1.71 -10.57
CA GLU A 70 -12.71 -0.46 -9.84
C GLU A 70 -12.85 -0.66 -8.32
N LEU A 71 -13.39 -1.80 -7.89
CA LEU A 71 -13.51 -2.14 -6.47
C LEU A 71 -12.16 -2.41 -5.80
N TYR A 72 -11.12 -2.66 -6.60
CA TYR A 72 -9.78 -2.99 -6.14
C TYR A 72 -8.78 -1.83 -6.24
N ARG A 73 -9.13 -0.73 -6.94
CA ARG A 73 -8.23 0.42 -7.14
C ARG A 73 -7.68 0.99 -5.82
N LYS A 74 -8.49 1.01 -4.77
CA LYS A 74 -8.06 1.48 -3.43
C LYS A 74 -6.93 0.64 -2.83
N PHE A 75 -6.89 -0.67 -3.10
CA PHE A 75 -5.84 -1.56 -2.61
C PHE A 75 -4.54 -1.31 -3.38
N ALA A 76 -4.64 -1.06 -4.69
CA ALA A 76 -3.49 -0.67 -5.50
C ALA A 76 -2.89 0.67 -5.06
N ALA A 77 -3.72 1.64 -4.66
CA ALA A 77 -3.25 2.91 -4.11
C ALA A 77 -2.50 2.70 -2.78
N SER A 78 -3.04 1.88 -1.87
CA SER A 78 -2.39 1.55 -0.60
C SER A 78 -1.05 0.82 -0.81
N GLN A 79 -1.00 -0.07 -1.79
CA GLN A 79 0.22 -0.80 -2.14
C GLN A 79 1.29 0.13 -2.74
N ARG A 80 0.92 0.99 -3.68
CA ARG A 80 1.85 1.99 -4.24
C ARG A 80 2.39 2.94 -3.17
N ALA A 81 1.52 3.40 -2.26
CA ALA A 81 1.92 4.25 -1.14
C ALA A 81 2.99 3.57 -0.27
N THR A 82 2.81 2.27 -0.04
CA THR A 82 3.77 1.44 0.68
C THR A 82 5.11 1.30 -0.07
N GLN A 83 5.08 0.95 -1.36
CA GLN A 83 6.28 0.81 -2.18
C GLN A 83 7.05 2.13 -2.30
N ASN A 84 6.34 3.25 -2.44
CA ASN A 84 6.94 4.58 -2.47
C ASN A 84 7.64 4.90 -1.15
N PHE A 85 7.01 4.57 -0.02
CA PHE A 85 7.63 4.72 1.29
C PHE A 85 8.90 3.87 1.43
N GLU A 86 8.87 2.60 1.04
CA GLU A 86 10.05 1.72 1.07
C GLU A 86 11.19 2.30 0.23
N SER A 87 10.89 2.79 -0.97
CA SER A 87 11.88 3.41 -1.84
C SER A 87 12.47 4.70 -1.25
N VAL A 88 11.65 5.54 -0.61
CA VAL A 88 12.13 6.77 0.06
C VAL A 88 13.02 6.41 1.24
N TYR A 89 12.61 5.42 2.04
CA TYR A 89 13.38 4.97 3.18
C TYR A 89 14.76 4.43 2.78
N ASP A 90 14.83 3.64 1.70
CA ASP A 90 16.09 3.11 1.18
C ASP A 90 17.02 4.22 0.68
N ASP A 91 16.50 5.20 -0.07
CA ASP A 91 17.28 6.38 -0.53
C ASP A 91 17.84 7.17 0.66
N VAL A 92 16.98 7.48 1.63
CA VAL A 92 17.35 8.25 2.82
C VAL A 92 18.41 7.49 3.64
N SER A 93 18.22 6.19 3.83
CA SER A 93 19.18 5.32 4.53
C SER A 93 20.54 5.27 3.80
N GLN A 94 20.53 5.20 2.47
CA GLN A 94 21.74 5.23 1.66
C GLN A 94 22.47 6.57 1.76
N ARG A 95 21.76 7.69 1.59
CA ARG A 95 22.31 9.05 1.71
C ARG A 95 22.92 9.27 3.08
N ARG A 96 22.24 8.82 4.13
CA ARG A 96 22.74 8.87 5.51
C ARG A 96 24.04 8.08 5.68
N GLY A 97 24.12 6.87 5.12
CA GLY A 97 25.33 6.06 5.13
C GLY A 97 26.51 6.74 4.42
N VAL A 98 26.26 7.30 3.23
CA VAL A 98 27.27 8.06 2.47
C VAL A 98 27.78 9.26 3.27
N LEU A 99 26.88 10.02 3.89
CA LEU A 99 27.24 11.21 4.66
C LEU A 99 28.07 10.88 5.91
N LYS A 100 27.72 9.80 6.63
CA LYS A 100 28.54 9.29 7.73
C LYS A 100 29.93 8.88 7.26
N GLY A 101 30.04 8.26 6.09
CA GLY A 101 31.34 7.95 5.46
C GLY A 101 32.17 9.20 5.17
N ARG A 102 31.54 10.26 4.65
CA ARG A 102 32.21 11.56 4.42
C ARG A 102 32.69 12.19 5.72
N ILE A 103 31.85 12.23 6.76
CA ILE A 103 32.22 12.73 8.10
C ILE A 103 33.43 11.97 8.64
N ALA A 104 33.42 10.64 8.57
CA ALA A 104 34.54 9.81 9.04
C ALA A 104 35.84 10.12 8.26
N ASN A 105 35.77 10.21 6.94
CA ASN A 105 36.93 10.52 6.10
C ASN A 105 37.49 11.93 6.39
N THR A 106 36.63 12.95 6.48
CA THR A 106 37.05 14.32 6.82
C THR A 106 37.61 14.41 8.23
N THR A 107 37.10 13.62 9.18
CA THR A 107 37.64 13.54 10.55
C THR A 107 39.04 12.93 10.55
N GLN A 108 39.31 11.91 9.73
CA GLN A 108 40.66 11.36 9.57
C GLN A 108 41.62 12.40 8.96
N GLN A 109 41.17 13.13 7.93
CA GLN A 109 41.97 14.22 7.35
C GLN A 109 42.29 15.30 8.39
N LEU A 110 41.31 15.64 9.23
CA LEU A 110 41.45 16.62 10.32
C LEU A 110 42.52 16.18 11.33
N GLN A 111 42.54 14.90 11.70
CA GLN A 111 43.55 14.35 12.62
C GLN A 111 44.98 14.39 12.07
N THR A 112 45.12 14.33 10.75
CA THR A 112 46.44 14.38 10.07
C THR A 112 46.81 15.77 9.57
N SER A 113 45.96 16.77 9.80
CA SER A 113 46.21 18.13 9.34
C SER A 113 47.41 18.73 10.07
N THR A 114 48.27 19.44 9.32
CA THR A 114 49.49 20.04 9.87
C THR A 114 49.41 21.56 10.00
N THR A 115 48.31 22.17 9.54
CA THR A 115 48.13 23.62 9.53
C THR A 115 46.79 24.03 10.16
N ASP A 116 46.78 25.18 10.83
CA ASP A 116 45.56 25.73 11.44
C ASP A 116 44.49 26.05 10.39
N ALA A 117 44.90 26.49 9.19
CA ALA A 117 43.99 26.82 8.10
C ALA A 117 43.27 25.57 7.56
N GLU A 118 43.99 24.47 7.37
CA GLU A 118 43.38 23.18 6.97
C GLU A 118 42.47 22.64 8.07
N THR A 119 42.88 22.75 9.34
CA THR A 119 42.09 22.34 10.50
C THR A 119 40.75 23.10 10.53
N GLN A 120 40.78 24.43 10.39
CA GLN A 120 39.58 25.27 10.36
C GLN A 120 38.66 24.93 9.17
N LYS A 121 39.24 24.72 7.98
CA LYS A 121 38.48 24.33 6.79
C LYS A 121 37.75 22.99 7.00
N LEU A 122 38.47 21.97 7.46
CA LEU A 122 37.92 20.63 7.67
C LEU A 122 36.87 20.62 8.78
N ALA A 123 37.08 21.38 9.86
CA ALA A 123 36.08 21.58 10.91
C ALA A 123 34.78 22.24 10.39
N GLY A 124 34.92 23.24 9.49
CA GLY A 124 33.77 23.85 8.81
C GLY A 124 33.01 22.84 7.93
N VAL A 125 33.74 22.01 7.17
CA VAL A 125 33.14 20.94 6.35
C VAL A 125 32.38 19.92 7.21
N ILE A 126 32.96 19.47 8.31
CA ILE A 126 32.30 18.56 9.26
C ILE A 126 31.04 19.19 9.85
N THR A 127 31.08 20.48 10.19
CA THR A 127 29.91 21.21 10.68
C THR A 127 28.78 21.22 9.63
N GLY A 128 29.12 21.48 8.37
CA GLY A 128 28.17 21.41 7.25
C GLY A 128 27.56 20.01 7.09
N TYR A 129 28.38 18.95 7.09
CA TYR A 129 27.89 17.57 7.00
C TYR A 129 27.01 17.17 8.19
N ASN A 130 27.31 17.63 9.41
CA ASN A 130 26.45 17.36 10.56
C ASN A 130 25.09 18.07 10.46
N ALA A 131 25.04 19.28 9.89
CA ALA A 131 23.78 19.98 9.63
C ALA A 131 22.94 19.26 8.57
N GLU A 132 23.57 18.77 7.51
CA GLU A 132 22.91 17.94 6.48
C GLU A 132 22.41 16.61 7.07
N LEU A 133 23.21 15.97 7.94
CA LEU A 133 22.81 14.74 8.62
C LEU A 133 21.60 14.95 9.51
N ALA A 134 21.56 16.07 10.26
CA ALA A 134 20.41 16.43 11.09
C ALA A 134 19.14 16.74 10.27
N ALA A 135 19.28 17.22 9.03
CA ALA A 135 18.14 17.38 8.13
C ALA A 135 17.62 16.02 7.65
N ILE A 136 18.53 15.12 7.24
CA ILE A 136 18.19 13.75 6.82
C ILE A 136 17.58 12.95 7.97
N ASP A 137 18.10 13.06 9.20
CA ASP A 137 17.55 12.34 10.36
C ASP A 137 16.10 12.80 10.65
N LYS A 138 15.73 14.05 10.37
CA LYS A 138 14.33 14.50 10.47
C LYS A 138 13.43 13.90 9.38
N GLU A 139 13.96 13.68 8.18
CA GLU A 139 13.25 12.95 7.12
C GLU A 139 13.05 11.48 7.52
N VAL A 140 14.04 10.86 8.18
CA VAL A 140 13.94 9.49 8.73
C VAL A 140 12.91 9.39 9.86
N ASP A 141 12.90 10.32 10.81
CA ASP A 141 11.93 10.31 11.92
C ASP A 141 10.49 10.43 11.41
N GLN A 142 10.27 11.11 10.28
CA GLN A 142 8.99 11.14 9.57
C GLN A 142 8.68 9.83 8.81
N ALA A 143 9.69 9.01 8.53
CA ALA A 143 9.63 7.75 7.80
C ALA A 143 9.76 6.50 8.69
N LEU A 144 9.90 6.60 10.01
CA LEU A 144 10.12 5.45 10.90
C LEU A 144 8.83 4.70 11.27
N ALA A 145 8.22 4.04 10.27
CA ALA A 145 6.98 3.29 10.42
C ALA A 145 7.00 1.92 9.68
N GLU A 146 8.12 1.20 9.69
CA GLU A 146 8.21 -0.13 9.05
C GLU A 146 7.14 -1.12 9.56
N SER A 147 6.92 -1.17 10.88
CA SER A 147 5.85 -2.01 11.47
C SER A 147 4.45 -1.57 11.04
N LEU A 148 4.26 -0.27 10.78
CA LEU A 148 2.99 0.26 10.30
C LEU A 148 2.75 -0.16 8.86
N VAL A 149 3.78 -0.07 8.01
CA VAL A 149 3.70 -0.51 6.62
C VAL A 149 3.30 -1.97 6.53
N LEU A 150 3.93 -2.84 7.34
CA LEU A 150 3.57 -4.25 7.38
C LEU A 150 2.13 -4.48 7.85
N ASP A 151 1.67 -3.77 8.89
CA ASP A 151 0.27 -3.91 9.33
C ASP A 151 -0.71 -3.40 8.28
N MET A 152 -0.39 -2.30 7.60
CA MET A 152 -1.18 -1.75 6.50
C MET A 152 -1.26 -2.71 5.31
N GLN A 153 -0.14 -3.33 4.91
CA GLN A 153 -0.14 -4.36 3.86
C GLN A 153 -1.02 -5.55 4.26
N ASN A 154 -0.87 -6.04 5.50
CA ASN A 154 -1.65 -7.17 6.01
C ASN A 154 -3.15 -6.84 6.12
N GLN A 155 -3.51 -5.62 6.53
CA GLN A 155 -4.89 -5.18 6.57
C GLN A 155 -5.46 -5.03 5.16
N ALA A 156 -4.72 -4.36 4.26
CA ALA A 156 -5.13 -4.19 2.88
C ALA A 156 -5.37 -5.53 2.20
N ASP A 157 -4.48 -6.52 2.39
CA ASP A 157 -4.68 -7.86 1.83
C ASP A 157 -5.92 -8.55 2.42
N ARG A 158 -6.11 -8.52 3.74
CA ARG A 158 -7.32 -9.10 4.36
C ARG A 158 -8.61 -8.52 3.80
N GLU A 159 -8.65 -7.20 3.61
CA GLU A 159 -9.80 -6.50 3.02
C GLU A 159 -9.97 -6.84 1.53
N LYS A 160 -8.86 -6.94 0.80
CA LYS A 160 -8.82 -7.33 -0.62
C LYS A 160 -9.41 -8.73 -0.82
N GLN A 161 -8.99 -9.69 0.00
CA GLN A 161 -9.52 -11.05 0.00
C GLN A 161 -11.00 -11.11 0.43
N ALA A 162 -11.41 -10.27 1.39
CA ALA A 162 -12.81 -10.18 1.79
C ALA A 162 -13.70 -9.63 0.69
N GLN A 163 -13.22 -8.64 -0.07
CA GLN A 163 -13.89 -8.09 -1.24
C GLN A 163 -14.05 -9.16 -2.33
N ALA A 164 -13.00 -9.92 -2.62
CA ALA A 164 -13.04 -11.02 -3.59
C ALA A 164 -14.08 -12.09 -3.25
N ARG A 165 -14.11 -12.53 -1.99
CA ARG A 165 -15.13 -13.48 -1.50
C ARG A 165 -16.54 -12.92 -1.57
N LYS A 166 -16.70 -11.61 -1.37
CA LYS A 166 -18.01 -10.96 -1.46
C LYS A 166 -18.53 -10.99 -2.90
N GLU A 167 -17.68 -10.69 -3.88
CA GLU A 167 -18.03 -10.79 -5.30
C GLU A 167 -18.44 -12.21 -5.69
N GLU A 168 -17.67 -13.21 -5.29
CA GLU A 168 -17.97 -14.63 -5.55
C GLU A 168 -19.34 -15.03 -4.98
N ARG A 169 -19.63 -14.68 -3.73
CA ARG A 169 -20.92 -14.96 -3.09
C ARG A 169 -22.10 -14.26 -3.76
N MET A 170 -21.90 -13.04 -4.24
CA MET A 170 -22.94 -12.30 -4.95
C MET A 170 -23.23 -12.93 -6.32
N ALA A 171 -22.20 -13.41 -7.02
CA ALA A 171 -22.36 -14.14 -8.26
C ALA A 171 -23.03 -15.50 -8.05
N GLU A 172 -22.60 -16.26 -7.04
CA GLU A 172 -23.24 -17.51 -6.63
C GLU A 172 -24.74 -17.30 -6.31
N PHE A 173 -25.06 -16.27 -5.54
CA PHE A 173 -26.46 -15.95 -5.21
C PHE A 173 -27.27 -15.59 -6.45
N GLY A 174 -26.71 -14.78 -7.36
CA GLY A 174 -27.37 -14.44 -8.63
C GLY A 174 -27.63 -15.65 -9.52
N GLU A 175 -26.68 -16.57 -9.59
CA GLU A 175 -26.83 -17.84 -10.31
C GLU A 175 -27.90 -18.72 -9.65
N ALA A 176 -27.88 -18.88 -8.33
CA ALA A 176 -28.87 -19.64 -7.59
C ALA A 176 -30.30 -19.09 -7.78
N MET A 177 -30.47 -17.77 -7.75
CA MET A 177 -31.75 -17.12 -7.99
C MET A 177 -32.26 -17.35 -9.41
N THR A 178 -31.36 -17.29 -10.40
CA THR A 178 -31.68 -17.57 -11.80
C THR A 178 -32.14 -19.03 -11.95
N ASN A 179 -31.39 -19.99 -11.42
CA ASN A 179 -31.71 -21.41 -11.45
C ASN A 179 -33.04 -21.72 -10.73
N TYR A 180 -33.29 -21.07 -9.58
CA TYR A 180 -34.55 -21.17 -8.85
C TYR A 180 -35.73 -20.68 -9.70
N SER A 181 -35.61 -19.52 -10.36
CA SER A 181 -36.67 -18.98 -11.22
C SER A 181 -36.98 -19.85 -12.44
N GLN A 182 -35.98 -20.53 -12.99
CA GLN A 182 -36.15 -21.47 -14.09
C GLN A 182 -36.88 -22.75 -13.67
N THR A 183 -36.61 -23.22 -12.44
CA THR A 183 -37.23 -24.42 -11.87
C THR A 183 -38.68 -24.17 -11.46
N PHE A 184 -38.95 -23.03 -10.82
CA PHE A 184 -40.28 -22.66 -10.34
C PHE A 184 -40.91 -21.61 -11.26
N ARG A 185 -41.47 -22.07 -12.38
CA ARG A 185 -42.30 -21.21 -13.24
C ARG A 185 -43.69 -21.03 -12.63
N ILE A 186 -44.11 -19.80 -12.38
CA ILE A 186 -45.51 -19.50 -12.04
C ILE A 186 -46.33 -19.83 -13.29
N SER A 187 -47.26 -20.78 -13.17
CA SER A 187 -48.17 -21.10 -14.26
C SER A 187 -49.03 -19.86 -14.57
N ASP A 188 -48.92 -19.38 -15.80
CA ASP A 188 -49.72 -18.29 -16.38
C ASP A 188 -51.00 -18.82 -17.04
N ALA A 189 -51.29 -20.12 -16.91
CA ALA A 189 -52.51 -20.72 -17.41
C ALA A 189 -53.73 -20.09 -16.71
N PRO A 190 -54.69 -19.51 -17.46
CA PRO A 190 -55.89 -18.95 -16.85
C PRO A 190 -56.64 -20.02 -16.06
N ALA A 191 -57.08 -19.69 -14.85
CA ALA A 191 -57.85 -20.59 -14.02
C ALA A 191 -59.15 -20.99 -14.74
N VAL A 192 -59.22 -22.22 -15.22
CA VAL A 192 -60.45 -22.77 -15.83
C VAL A 192 -61.34 -23.24 -14.68
N PHE A 193 -62.35 -22.45 -14.34
CA PHE A 193 -63.37 -22.87 -13.39
C PHE A 193 -64.41 -23.74 -14.11
N PRO A 194 -64.77 -24.92 -13.56
CA PRO A 194 -65.80 -25.76 -14.15
C PRO A 194 -67.18 -25.08 -14.09
N THR A 195 -67.80 -24.86 -15.25
CA THR A 195 -69.20 -24.43 -15.35
C THR A 195 -70.11 -25.63 -15.07
N LYS A 196 -70.99 -25.49 -14.08
CA LYS A 196 -72.06 -26.45 -13.77
C LYS A 196 -73.19 -26.38 -14.79
#